data_AF-A0A1H4G6X3-F1
#
_entry.id   AF-A0A1H4G6X3-F1
#
_cell.length_a   1.000
_cell.length_b   1.000
_cell.length_c   1.000
_cell.angle_alpha   90.00
_cell.angle_beta   90.00
_cell.angle_gamma   90.00
#
_symmetry.space_group_name_H-M   'P 1'
#
loop_
_entity.id
_entity.type
_entity.pdbx_description
1 polymer ?
#
loop_
_entity_poly.entity_id
_entity_poly.type
_entity_poly.pdbx_seq_one_letter_code
_entity_poly.pdbx_strand_id
1 'polypeptide(L)'
;MSALHLAVSLFISSIMVIVIILIRKVFKNQLSSKWKYNLWFLLFVALLIPYVPTQLLSFEGKLTGAGIQNSNPAQSGTTAEKPQLTNGNWMRDFSTSVHRFDFSFLDPVFTIIWIAGMLVVTIFVIHAWIKLWQIKKSASAITKTEVLSIFEQCKQRMNVSHSLVLMESQHIKSPLMFGIFKPFIILPHHAEVWLSKDEIKYILLHELHHYKNKDVAINYLIVLFQILYWFNPLIWIAFREMRLDREVACDSAVLHTLNQHQRAAYGNTIIKLADKSRLPRHFETINELASSKKQIKKRMERIAYFETETKLVKVKSILIFILLAGFVVSQVPIVSAMPYDDRIDFDNGQTVYEDLSAYFHGYEGSFVLYDVQKKQYNIYNKDKSTLRVSPNSTYKIYNALFALESEVITRKDNYMKWNGQSYPYQSWNQNHNLHTAMENSVTWYFQKMDKMLQKKNIEAYTESIEYGNQNLSGGIEEYWLESSLKISPIEQVQTLKKFYTNQFGFDEKNIQFVKNAIKLETKNSSTLYGKTGTGTVNWKNVNGWFIGFVETDNNTYFFATNIENDNHASGSIAADITKSILHNKGIY
;
A
#
# COMPACT_ATOMS: atom_id res chain seq x y z
N MET A 1 2.95 9.41 -5.69
CA MET A 1 2.61 8.73 -4.42
C MET A 1 1.24 9.22 -4.04
N SER A 2 0.20 8.37 -3.98
CA SER A 2 -1.14 8.89 -3.67
C SER A 2 -1.24 9.40 -2.23
N ALA A 3 -2.22 10.25 -1.95
CA ALA A 3 -2.51 10.76 -0.62
C ALA A 3 -2.69 9.62 0.40
N LEU A 4 -3.34 8.53 -0.04
CA LEU A 4 -3.54 7.32 0.75
C LEU A 4 -2.21 6.67 1.16
N HIS A 5 -1.25 6.55 0.22
CA HIS A 5 0.07 6.00 0.51
C HIS A 5 0.81 6.84 1.55
N LEU A 6 0.77 8.16 1.44
CA LEU A 6 1.42 9.06 2.38
C LEU A 6 0.78 9.00 3.77
N ALA A 7 -0.56 8.94 3.84
CA ALA A 7 -1.31 8.82 5.09
C ALA A 7 -1.03 7.50 5.83
N VAL A 8 -1.06 6.36 5.11
CA VAL A 8 -0.75 5.06 5.70
C VAL A 8 0.71 5.00 6.14
N SER A 9 1.63 5.52 5.33
CA SER A 9 3.05 5.62 5.68
C SER A 9 3.27 6.47 6.94
N LEU A 10 2.58 7.61 7.07
CA LEU A 10 2.59 8.43 8.28
C LEU A 10 2.06 7.67 9.50
N PHE A 11 0.94 6.97 9.36
CA PHE A 11 0.29 6.22 10.44
C PHE A 11 1.18 5.09 10.97
N ILE A 12 1.63 4.19 10.07
CA ILE A 12 2.47 3.03 10.41
C ILE A 12 3.78 3.50 11.05
N SER A 13 4.45 4.48 10.44
CA SER A 13 5.73 5.00 10.95
C SER A 13 5.58 5.65 12.32
N SER A 14 4.51 6.42 12.55
CA SER A 14 4.24 7.09 13.82
C SER A 14 3.94 6.11 14.95
N ILE A 15 3.08 5.11 14.70
CA ILE A 15 2.77 4.07 15.69
C ILE A 15 4.02 3.30 16.06
N MET A 16 4.83 2.89 15.09
CA MET A 16 6.06 2.14 15.36
C MET A 16 7.02 2.92 16.25
N VAL A 17 7.22 4.21 15.98
CA VAL A 17 8.08 5.07 16.82
C VAL A 17 7.55 5.14 18.25
N ILE A 18 6.24 5.37 18.43
CA ILE A 18 5.61 5.45 19.76
C ILE A 18 5.80 4.14 20.52
N VAL A 19 5.55 3.00 19.88
CA VAL A 19 5.72 1.66 20.48
C VAL A 19 7.17 1.41 20.90
N ILE A 20 8.15 1.71 20.05
CA ILE A 20 9.58 1.57 20.41
C ILE A 20 9.92 2.44 21.63
N ILE A 21 9.48 3.70 21.65
CA ILE A 21 9.75 4.63 22.76
C ILE A 21 9.11 4.12 24.05
N LEU A 22 7.86 3.64 24.00
CA LEU A 22 7.16 3.08 25.15
C LEU A 22 7.87 1.82 25.68
N ILE A 23 8.24 0.88 24.80
CA ILE A 23 8.97 -0.34 25.19
C ILE A 23 10.30 0.02 25.85
N ARG A 24 11.07 0.96 25.27
CA ARG A 24 12.33 1.44 25.87
C ARG A 24 12.13 2.04 27.25
N LYS A 25 11.00 2.73 27.48
CA LYS A 25 10.66 3.37 28.77
C LYS A 25 10.18 2.37 29.81
N VAL A 26 9.27 1.47 29.46
CA VAL A 26 8.66 0.47 30.35
C VAL A 26 9.69 -0.59 30.73
N PHE A 27 10.43 -1.12 29.76
CA PHE A 27 11.41 -2.20 29.97
C PHE A 27 12.84 -1.69 30.19
N LYS A 28 13.00 -0.44 30.67
CA LYS A 28 14.31 0.23 30.83
C LYS A 28 15.33 -0.56 31.67
N ASN A 29 14.86 -1.34 32.65
CA ASN A 29 15.68 -2.17 33.55
C ASN A 29 15.86 -3.61 33.04
N GLN A 30 15.10 -4.00 32.02
CA GLN A 30 15.12 -5.35 31.44
C GLN A 30 15.86 -5.41 30.11
N LEU A 31 16.21 -4.25 29.56
CA LEU A 31 16.92 -4.08 28.29
C LEU A 31 18.36 -3.60 28.52
N SER A 32 19.33 -4.36 28.00
CA SER A 32 20.72 -3.91 27.92
C SER A 32 20.86 -2.66 27.02
N SER A 33 21.95 -1.92 27.17
CA SER A 33 22.26 -0.76 26.31
C SER A 33 22.34 -1.15 24.83
N LYS A 34 22.95 -2.30 24.53
CA LYS A 34 23.05 -2.83 23.16
C LYS A 34 21.67 -3.13 22.57
N TRP A 35 20.79 -3.77 23.33
CA TRP A 35 19.46 -4.12 22.85
C TRP A 35 18.53 -2.91 22.70
N LYS A 36 18.69 -1.86 23.54
CA LYS A 36 17.99 -0.57 23.33
C LYS A 36 18.32 0.05 21.99
N TYR A 37 19.60 -0.01 21.58
CA TYR A 37 20.01 0.39 20.24
C TYR A 37 19.44 -0.53 19.16
N ASN A 38 19.51 -1.85 19.37
CA ASN A 38 19.04 -2.81 18.36
C ASN A 38 17.54 -2.71 18.03
N LEU A 39 16.69 -2.33 18.99
CA LEU A 39 15.25 -2.15 18.73
C LEU A 39 14.97 -1.16 17.59
N TRP A 40 15.84 -0.17 17.39
CA TRP A 40 15.67 0.81 16.31
C TRP A 40 15.85 0.22 14.92
N PHE A 41 16.53 -0.92 14.74
CA PHE A 41 16.61 -1.56 13.42
C PHE A 41 15.24 -2.06 12.94
N LEU A 42 14.33 -2.40 13.86
CA LEU A 42 12.95 -2.74 13.52
C LEU A 42 12.19 -1.54 12.95
N LEU A 43 12.57 -0.31 13.30
CA LEU A 43 12.01 0.89 12.69
C LEU A 43 12.35 0.94 11.20
N PHE A 44 13.59 0.65 10.79
CA PHE A 44 13.93 0.64 9.37
C PHE A 44 13.11 -0.38 8.58
N VAL A 45 12.90 -1.58 9.15
CA VAL A 45 12.05 -2.60 8.53
C VAL A 45 10.63 -2.06 8.37
N ALA A 46 10.05 -1.48 9.43
CA ALA A 46 8.71 -0.91 9.40
C ALA A 46 8.56 0.23 8.38
N LEU A 47 9.58 1.08 8.22
CA LEU A 47 9.59 2.18 7.25
C LEU A 47 9.71 1.71 5.80
N LEU A 48 10.12 0.46 5.55
CA LEU A 48 10.14 -0.11 4.20
C LEU A 48 8.81 -0.73 3.79
N ILE A 49 7.98 -1.17 4.76
CA ILE A 49 6.72 -1.89 4.47
C ILE A 49 5.83 -1.16 3.46
N PRO A 50 5.57 0.17 3.58
CA PRO A 50 4.71 0.88 2.62
C PRO A 50 5.24 0.92 1.18
N TYR A 51 6.51 0.57 0.96
CA TYR A 51 7.17 0.60 -0.34
C TYR A 51 7.45 -0.81 -0.91
N VAL A 52 7.17 -1.86 -0.15
CA VAL A 52 7.30 -3.23 -0.66
C VAL A 52 6.08 -3.53 -1.54
N PRO A 53 6.27 -4.04 -2.78
CA PRO A 53 5.16 -4.45 -3.63
C PRO A 53 4.23 -5.41 -2.89
N THR A 54 2.93 -5.09 -2.84
CA THR A 54 1.92 -5.88 -2.11
C THR A 54 1.83 -7.33 -2.60
N GLN A 55 2.20 -7.59 -3.86
CA GLN A 55 2.31 -8.94 -4.45
C GLN A 55 3.31 -9.85 -3.71
N LEU A 56 4.35 -9.30 -3.09
CA LEU A 56 5.33 -10.06 -2.30
C LEU A 56 4.87 -10.28 -0.85
N LEU A 57 3.79 -9.62 -0.45
CA LEU A 57 3.28 -9.57 0.93
C LEU A 57 1.88 -10.20 1.07
N SER A 58 1.32 -10.75 -0.01
CA SER A 58 0.00 -11.41 0.01
C SER A 58 0.07 -12.68 0.85
N PHE A 59 -0.30 -12.55 2.11
CA PHE A 59 -0.58 -13.67 2.99
C PHE A 59 -2.07 -14.00 2.87
N GLU A 60 -2.41 -15.08 2.16
CA GLU A 60 -3.77 -15.63 2.18
C GLU A 60 -4.10 -16.04 3.63
N GLY A 61 -4.95 -15.28 4.31
CA GLY A 61 -5.30 -15.64 5.69
C GLY A 61 -6.11 -14.62 6.47
N LYS A 62 -7.44 -14.68 6.30
CA LYS A 62 -8.47 -14.50 7.33
C LYS A 62 -8.07 -13.66 8.56
N LEU A 63 -8.15 -12.33 8.48
CA LEU A 63 -8.23 -11.47 9.66
C LEU A 63 -8.82 -10.09 9.32
N THR A 64 -10.13 -10.05 9.08
CA THR A 64 -10.90 -8.80 9.03
C THR A 64 -11.78 -8.70 10.27
N GLY A 65 -11.22 -8.15 11.34
CA GLY A 65 -11.93 -7.78 12.56
C GLY A 65 -12.01 -6.26 12.69
N ALA A 66 -13.21 -5.77 13.00
CA ALA A 66 -13.58 -4.38 13.33
C ALA A 66 -13.68 -3.40 12.14
N GLY A 67 -14.78 -3.52 11.39
CA GLY A 67 -15.30 -2.43 10.56
C GLY A 67 -15.92 -1.35 11.44
N ILE A 68 -15.36 -0.14 11.38
CA ILE A 68 -15.97 1.08 11.92
C ILE A 68 -17.24 1.34 11.10
N GLN A 69 -18.40 1.31 11.76
CA GLN A 69 -19.67 1.70 11.18
C GLN A 69 -19.64 3.20 10.90
N ASN A 70 -19.41 3.58 9.65
CA ASN A 70 -19.74 4.92 9.18
C ASN A 70 -21.22 4.94 8.81
N SER A 71 -22.02 5.54 9.68
CA SER A 71 -23.39 5.96 9.40
C SER A 71 -23.37 7.09 8.37
N ASN A 72 -23.85 6.81 7.15
CA ASN A 72 -24.15 7.86 6.19
C ASN A 72 -25.47 8.55 6.57
N PRO A 73 -25.54 9.89 6.58
CA PRO A 73 -26.80 10.59 6.68
C PRO A 73 -27.54 10.47 5.35
N ALA A 74 -28.77 9.97 5.40
CA ALA A 74 -29.71 10.10 4.31
C ALA A 74 -30.07 11.59 4.16
N GLN A 75 -29.74 12.20 3.01
CA GLN A 75 -30.43 13.41 2.58
C GLN A 75 -30.72 13.41 1.08
N SER A 76 -31.98 13.71 0.84
CA SER A 76 -32.77 13.87 -0.37
C SER A 76 -32.42 15.13 -1.16
N GLY A 77 -32.70 15.13 -2.48
CA GLY A 77 -33.05 16.36 -3.20
C GLY A 77 -32.32 16.64 -4.53
N THR A 78 -32.83 16.05 -5.60
CA THR A 78 -33.07 16.65 -6.94
C THR A 78 -32.13 17.69 -7.53
N THR A 79 -31.51 17.34 -8.66
CA THR A 79 -31.70 18.02 -9.97
C THR A 79 -31.23 17.06 -11.07
N ALA A 80 -32.18 16.39 -11.71
CA ALA A 80 -31.90 15.47 -12.80
C ALA A 80 -31.72 16.27 -14.09
N GLU A 81 -30.50 16.28 -14.65
CA GLU A 81 -30.36 16.49 -16.09
C GLU A 81 -30.96 15.28 -16.81
N LYS A 82 -31.78 15.57 -17.84
CA LYS A 82 -32.52 14.58 -18.59
C LYS A 82 -31.57 13.57 -19.25
N PRO A 83 -31.81 12.25 -19.12
CA PRO A 83 -31.11 11.27 -19.94
C PRO A 83 -31.38 11.57 -21.42
N GLN A 84 -30.33 11.61 -22.23
CA GLN A 84 -30.46 11.58 -23.68
C GLN A 84 -31.24 10.31 -24.06
N LEU A 85 -32.43 10.50 -24.64
CA LEU A 85 -33.17 9.43 -25.31
C LEU A 85 -32.32 8.93 -26.49
N THR A 86 -31.70 7.77 -26.34
CA THR A 86 -31.30 6.97 -27.50
C THR A 86 -32.56 6.34 -28.10
N ASN A 87 -32.89 6.74 -29.32
CA ASN A 87 -33.98 6.17 -30.12
C ASN A 87 -33.71 4.68 -30.38
N GLY A 88 -34.45 3.81 -29.70
CA GLY A 88 -34.48 2.38 -30.01
C GLY A 88 -35.36 1.63 -29.03
N ASN A 89 -36.31 0.86 -29.54
CA ASN A 89 -37.22 -0.02 -28.77
C ASN A 89 -36.50 -1.28 -28.23
N TRP A 90 -35.21 -1.14 -27.90
CA TRP A 90 -34.27 -2.22 -27.62
C TRP A 90 -33.63 -1.97 -26.25
N MET A 91 -33.80 -2.91 -25.30
CA MET A 91 -33.45 -2.90 -23.87
C MET A 91 -33.02 -1.56 -23.24
N ARG A 92 -33.74 -1.09 -22.22
CA ARG A 92 -33.47 0.22 -21.60
C ARG A 92 -32.26 0.18 -20.67
N ASP A 93 -31.26 1.02 -20.94
CA ASP A 93 -30.05 1.16 -20.14
C ASP A 93 -30.22 2.27 -19.09
N PHE A 94 -30.73 1.91 -17.93
CA PHE A 94 -30.95 2.83 -16.82
C PHE A 94 -29.94 2.60 -15.69
N SER A 95 -29.39 3.70 -15.15
CA SER A 95 -28.44 3.71 -14.04
C SER A 95 -28.88 4.66 -12.92
N THR A 96 -28.41 4.39 -11.72
CA THR A 96 -28.46 5.31 -10.57
C THR A 96 -27.09 5.93 -10.38
N SER A 97 -27.01 7.25 -10.19
CA SER A 97 -25.74 7.92 -9.86
C SER A 97 -25.36 7.65 -8.42
N VAL A 98 -24.13 7.22 -8.18
CA VAL A 98 -23.50 7.27 -6.86
C VAL A 98 -22.78 8.61 -6.69
N HIS A 99 -22.81 9.15 -5.47
CA HIS A 99 -22.07 10.36 -5.14
C HIS A 99 -20.73 10.00 -4.48
N ARG A 100 -19.64 10.47 -5.07
CA ARG A 100 -18.30 10.28 -4.53
C ARG A 100 -17.58 11.62 -4.49
N PHE A 101 -16.99 11.95 -3.35
CA PHE A 101 -16.08 13.09 -3.28
C PHE A 101 -14.80 12.74 -4.04
N ASP A 102 -14.61 13.36 -5.19
CA ASP A 102 -13.40 13.19 -5.98
C ASP A 102 -12.31 14.14 -5.46
N PHE A 103 -11.41 13.59 -4.65
CA PHE A 103 -10.19 14.26 -4.19
C PHE A 103 -8.96 13.85 -5.00
N SER A 104 -9.11 13.18 -6.15
CA SER A 104 -7.99 12.72 -6.99
C SER A 104 -7.08 13.88 -7.42
N PHE A 105 -7.63 15.09 -7.56
CA PHE A 105 -6.86 16.30 -7.85
C PHE A 105 -5.81 16.65 -6.77
N LEU A 106 -5.96 16.14 -5.54
CA LEU A 106 -5.00 16.36 -4.46
C LEU A 106 -3.78 15.44 -4.57
N ASP A 107 -3.88 14.28 -5.21
CA ASP A 107 -2.76 13.34 -5.36
C ASP A 107 -1.52 13.94 -6.04
N PRO A 108 -1.63 14.67 -7.17
CA PRO A 108 -0.48 15.35 -7.76
C PRO A 108 0.07 16.45 -6.83
N VAL A 109 -0.81 17.19 -6.14
CA VAL A 109 -0.42 18.24 -5.19
C VAL A 109 0.42 17.65 -4.04
N PHE A 110 -0.05 16.57 -3.42
CA PHE A 110 0.69 15.89 -2.35
C PHE A 110 2.01 15.31 -2.84
N THR A 111 2.04 14.74 -4.05
CA THR A 111 3.27 14.24 -4.67
C THR A 111 4.29 15.36 -4.86
N ILE A 112 3.86 16.52 -5.38
CA ILE A 112 4.73 17.69 -5.57
C ILE A 112 5.27 18.20 -4.24
N ILE A 113 4.42 18.35 -3.22
CA ILE A 113 4.84 18.78 -1.88
C ILE A 113 5.86 17.81 -1.28
N TRP A 114 5.61 16.50 -1.41
CA TRP A 114 6.52 15.48 -0.90
C TRP A 114 7.90 15.53 -1.59
N ILE A 115 7.94 15.65 -2.93
CA ILE A 115 9.18 15.81 -3.70
C ILE A 115 9.90 17.11 -3.32
N ALA A 116 9.18 18.23 -3.20
CA ALA A 116 9.77 19.50 -2.83
C ALA A 116 10.47 19.44 -1.48
N GLY A 117 9.85 18.82 -0.47
CA GLY A 117 10.48 18.66 0.83
C GLY A 117 11.67 17.69 0.83
N MET A 118 11.64 16.62 0.03
CA MET A 118 12.82 15.76 -0.17
C MET A 118 13.99 16.54 -0.76
N LEU A 119 13.74 17.38 -1.77
CA LEU A 119 14.77 18.23 -2.38
C LEU A 119 15.38 19.18 -1.35
N VAL A 120 14.55 19.83 -0.53
CA VAL A 120 15.02 20.73 0.53
C VAL A 120 15.93 19.99 1.52
N VAL A 121 15.52 18.83 2.03
CA VAL A 121 16.36 18.05 2.98
C VAL A 121 17.63 17.54 2.30
N THR A 122 17.56 17.06 1.06
CA THR A 122 18.72 16.63 0.29
C THR A 122 19.72 17.76 0.09
N ILE A 123 19.27 18.99 -0.17
CA ILE A 123 20.16 20.16 -0.26
C ILE A 123 20.92 20.34 1.07
N PHE A 124 20.26 20.28 2.23
CA PHE A 124 20.94 20.37 3.53
C PHE A 124 21.95 19.23 3.73
N VAL A 125 21.63 18.02 3.32
CA VAL A 125 22.53 16.85 3.38
C VAL A 125 23.75 17.04 2.48
N ILE A 126 23.56 17.55 1.26
CA ILE A 126 24.66 17.87 0.33
C ILE A 126 25.58 18.93 0.95
N HIS A 127 25.03 19.98 1.56
CA HIS A 127 25.84 20.99 2.25
C HIS A 127 26.65 20.39 3.42
N ALA A 128 26.06 19.50 4.21
CA ALA A 128 26.76 18.80 5.28
C ALA A 128 27.87 17.87 4.72
N TRP A 129 27.61 17.19 3.61
CA TRP A 129 28.58 16.33 2.93
C TRP A 129 29.75 17.13 2.33
N ILE A 130 29.49 18.29 1.73
CA ILE A 130 30.53 19.21 1.23
C ILE A 130 31.41 19.67 2.39
N LYS A 131 30.84 20.02 3.55
CA LYS A 131 31.62 20.36 4.75
C LYS A 131 32.51 19.21 5.22
N LEU A 132 31.99 17.98 5.25
CA LEU A 132 32.80 16.80 5.59
C LEU A 132 33.93 16.57 4.58
N TRP A 133 33.66 16.78 3.29
CA TRP A 133 34.67 16.69 2.24
C TRP A 133 35.76 17.76 2.38
N GLN A 134 35.39 19.00 2.72
CA GLN A 134 36.34 20.07 3.03
C GLN A 134 37.23 19.72 4.23
N ILE A 135 36.63 19.23 5.33
CA ILE A 135 37.38 18.76 6.51
C ILE A 135 38.38 17.67 6.11
N LYS A 136 37.94 16.68 5.32
CA LYS A 136 38.82 15.61 4.80
C LYS A 136 39.99 16.17 3.99
N LYS A 137 39.73 17.12 3.08
CA LYS A 137 40.77 17.72 2.22
C LYS A 137 41.79 18.52 3.02
N SER A 138 41.35 19.16 4.10
CA SER A 138 42.20 19.91 5.03
C SER A 138 42.88 19.06 6.12
N ALA A 139 42.56 17.77 6.20
CA ALA A 139 43.11 16.89 7.23
C ALA A 139 44.53 16.43 6.84
N SER A 140 45.43 16.39 7.81
CA SER A 140 46.77 15.85 7.66
C SER A 140 46.86 14.45 8.26
N ALA A 141 47.70 13.59 7.68
CA ALA A 141 48.00 12.30 8.28
C ALA A 141 48.76 12.51 9.59
N ILE A 142 48.42 11.77 10.64
CA ILE A 142 49.17 11.84 11.91
C ILE A 142 50.54 11.19 11.70
N THR A 143 51.61 11.97 11.88
CA THR A 143 53.00 11.51 11.71
C THR A 143 53.66 11.09 13.04
N LYS A 144 53.07 11.45 14.18
CA LYS A 144 53.63 11.14 15.50
C LYS A 144 53.58 9.65 15.81
N THR A 145 54.76 9.03 15.95
CA THR A 145 54.94 7.60 16.20
C THR A 145 54.22 7.09 17.45
N GLU A 146 54.10 7.94 18.48
CA GLU A 146 53.44 7.56 19.73
C GLU A 146 51.94 7.33 19.57
N VAL A 147 51.22 8.26 18.93
CA VAL A 147 49.76 8.14 18.69
C VAL A 147 49.47 6.98 17.75
N LEU A 148 50.31 6.78 16.73
CA LEU A 148 50.22 5.65 15.83
C LEU A 148 50.42 4.31 16.55
N SER A 149 51.36 4.23 17.50
CA SER A 149 51.56 3.00 18.28
C SER A 149 50.36 2.66 19.18
N ILE A 150 49.76 3.66 19.85
CA ILE A 150 48.53 3.49 20.63
C ILE A 150 47.39 3.03 19.72
N PHE A 151 47.27 3.59 18.52
CA PHE A 151 46.25 3.22 17.55
C PHE A 151 46.37 1.77 17.09
N GLU A 152 47.58 1.31 16.73
CA GLU A 152 47.79 -0.09 16.35
C GLU A 152 47.58 -1.06 17.51
N GLN A 153 47.98 -0.70 18.74
CA GLN A 153 47.65 -1.49 19.93
C GLN A 153 46.14 -1.61 20.14
N CYS A 154 45.38 -0.52 19.94
CA CYS A 154 43.93 -0.54 20.04
C CYS A 154 43.29 -1.40 18.94
N LYS A 155 43.78 -1.32 17.69
CA LYS A 155 43.31 -2.16 16.58
C LYS A 155 43.54 -3.65 16.85
N GLN A 156 44.73 -4.02 17.30
CA GLN A 156 45.05 -5.40 17.69
C GLN A 156 44.13 -5.88 18.80
N ARG A 157 43.96 -5.08 19.88
CA ARG A 157 43.07 -5.41 21.00
C ARG A 157 41.62 -5.61 20.57
N MET A 158 41.16 -4.88 19.56
CA MET A 158 39.80 -4.92 19.05
C MET A 158 39.58 -5.95 17.94
N ASN A 159 40.64 -6.68 17.53
CA ASN A 159 40.68 -7.59 16.39
C ASN A 159 40.22 -6.92 15.08
N VAL A 160 40.73 -5.72 14.81
CA VAL A 160 40.44 -4.96 13.58
C VAL A 160 41.59 -5.12 12.59
N SER A 161 41.38 -5.92 11.55
CA SER A 161 42.37 -6.22 10.50
C SER A 161 42.34 -5.28 9.29
N HIS A 162 41.31 -4.43 9.18
CA HIS A 162 41.15 -3.54 8.03
C HIS A 162 42.08 -2.33 8.10
N SER A 163 42.48 -1.81 6.93
CA SER A 163 43.19 -0.54 6.83
C SER A 163 42.25 0.62 7.18
N LEU A 164 42.47 1.20 8.36
CA LEU A 164 41.85 2.43 8.83
C LEU A 164 42.87 3.55 8.70
N VAL A 165 42.44 4.72 8.23
CA VAL A 165 43.34 5.88 8.10
C VAL A 165 43.08 6.83 9.26
N LEU A 166 44.14 7.08 10.05
CA LEU A 166 44.13 8.02 11.16
C LEU A 166 44.68 9.38 10.70
N MET A 167 43.89 10.43 10.87
CA MET A 167 44.21 11.80 10.46
C MET A 167 43.94 12.79 11.60
N GLU A 168 44.46 14.00 11.48
CA GLU A 168 44.12 15.13 12.35
C GLU A 168 43.56 16.30 11.54
N SER A 169 42.70 17.13 12.14
CA SER A 169 42.17 18.33 11.49
C SER A 169 41.95 19.47 12.47
N GLN A 170 42.29 20.68 12.04
CA GLN A 170 42.04 21.93 12.79
C GLN A 170 40.56 22.33 12.81
N HIS A 171 39.77 21.79 11.88
CA HIS A 171 38.36 22.15 11.71
C HIS A 171 37.41 21.33 12.58
N ILE A 172 37.92 20.35 13.34
CA ILE A 172 37.11 19.56 14.27
C ILE A 172 37.60 19.74 15.71
N LYS A 173 36.65 19.81 16.64
CA LYS A 173 36.92 19.92 18.09
C LYS A 173 36.61 18.64 18.88
N SER A 174 36.06 17.64 18.20
CA SER A 174 35.74 16.32 18.71
C SER A 174 36.18 15.28 17.68
N PRO A 175 36.61 14.08 18.10
CA PRO A 175 36.84 12.96 17.20
C PRO A 175 35.65 12.72 16.26
N LEU A 176 35.95 12.35 15.02
CA LEU A 176 34.95 12.11 13.99
C LEU A 176 35.36 10.92 13.13
N MET A 177 34.40 10.03 12.87
CA MET A 177 34.53 8.94 11.92
C MET A 177 33.60 9.14 10.71
N PHE A 178 34.11 8.92 9.49
CA PHE A 178 33.29 8.84 8.28
C PHE A 178 33.94 8.01 7.17
N GLY A 179 33.15 7.66 6.16
CA GLY A 179 33.55 6.82 5.02
C GLY A 179 33.12 5.35 5.18
N ILE A 180 32.48 4.80 4.14
CA ILE A 180 31.94 3.43 4.17
C ILE A 180 33.01 2.40 3.75
N PHE A 181 33.59 2.58 2.55
CA PHE A 181 34.58 1.64 1.99
C PHE A 181 36.01 1.87 2.49
N LYS A 182 36.36 3.13 2.77
CA LYS A 182 37.63 3.53 3.37
C LYS A 182 37.30 4.40 4.59
N PRO A 183 37.21 3.81 5.79
CA PRO A 183 36.89 4.54 7.02
C PRO A 183 38.07 5.43 7.45
N PHE A 184 37.76 6.68 7.76
CA PHE A 184 38.69 7.67 8.27
C PHE A 184 38.34 7.98 9.73
N ILE A 185 39.34 7.97 10.60
CA ILE A 185 39.24 8.48 11.98
C ILE A 185 40.01 9.79 12.02
N ILE A 186 39.33 10.89 12.33
CA ILE A 186 39.96 12.20 12.45
C ILE A 186 39.95 12.61 13.92
N LEU A 187 41.14 12.92 14.45
CA LEU A 187 41.31 13.51 15.77
C LEU A 187 41.39 15.04 15.67
N PRO A 188 41.00 15.78 16.74
CA PRO A 188 41.27 17.20 16.83
C PRO A 188 42.76 17.50 16.67
N HIS A 189 43.10 18.58 15.98
CA HIS A 189 44.49 18.98 15.82
C HIS A 189 45.20 19.14 17.17
N HIS A 190 46.41 18.62 17.26
CA HIS A 190 47.21 18.65 18.48
C HIS A 190 46.51 18.05 19.72
N ALA A 191 45.67 17.03 19.51
CA ALA A 191 45.02 16.25 20.58
C ALA A 191 46.00 15.82 21.68
N GLU A 192 47.21 15.40 21.30
CA GLU A 192 48.30 14.96 22.18
C GLU A 192 48.85 16.04 23.12
N VAL A 193 48.61 17.32 22.85
CA VAL A 193 49.08 18.42 23.70
C VAL A 193 48.21 18.54 24.95
N TRP A 194 46.92 18.20 24.86
CA TRP A 194 45.96 18.38 25.94
C TRP A 194 45.29 17.09 26.40
N LEU A 195 45.54 15.97 25.72
CA LEU A 195 45.11 14.63 26.12
C LEU A 195 46.30 13.76 26.52
N SER A 196 46.15 13.02 27.62
CA SER A 196 47.11 12.00 28.03
C SER A 196 47.05 10.77 27.12
N LYS A 197 48.07 9.90 27.21
CA LYS A 197 48.13 8.65 26.42
C LYS A 197 46.93 7.74 26.68
N ASP A 198 46.49 7.64 27.94
CA ASP A 198 45.31 6.85 28.31
C ASP A 198 44.02 7.49 27.79
N GLU A 199 43.91 8.83 27.79
CA GLU A 199 42.76 9.53 27.23
C GLU A 199 42.65 9.32 25.70
N ILE A 200 43.77 9.39 24.97
CA ILE A 200 43.81 9.08 23.53
C ILE A 200 43.41 7.61 23.29
N LYS A 201 43.94 6.68 24.09
CA LYS A 201 43.58 5.26 24.03
C LYS A 201 42.08 5.04 24.21
N TYR A 202 41.46 5.71 25.18
CA TYR A 202 40.02 5.64 25.42
C TYR A 202 39.19 6.14 24.23
N ILE A 203 39.60 7.26 23.62
CA ILE A 203 38.97 7.79 22.41
C ILE A 203 39.07 6.79 21.25
N LEU A 204 40.27 6.25 21.00
CA LEU A 204 40.48 5.32 19.90
C LEU A 204 39.70 4.01 20.11
N LEU A 205 39.61 3.49 21.34
CA LEU A 205 38.77 2.34 21.64
C LEU A 205 37.27 2.60 21.40
N HIS A 206 36.80 3.83 21.64
CA HIS A 206 35.43 4.25 21.36
C HIS A 206 35.17 4.33 19.85
N GLU A 207 36.02 5.02 19.10
CA GLU A 207 35.91 5.13 17.64
C GLU A 207 35.98 3.75 16.97
N LEU A 208 36.90 2.88 17.38
CA LEU A 208 36.99 1.52 16.84
C LEU A 208 35.71 0.69 17.08
N HIS A 209 34.95 0.96 18.14
CA HIS A 209 33.64 0.34 18.34
C HIS A 209 32.60 0.83 17.33
N HIS A 210 32.58 2.13 17.01
CA HIS A 210 31.72 2.65 15.92
C HIS A 210 32.03 1.98 14.58
N TYR A 211 33.32 1.79 14.28
CA TYR A 211 33.73 1.07 13.08
C TYR A 211 33.22 -0.38 13.08
N LYS A 212 33.44 -1.12 14.18
CA LYS A 212 33.02 -2.52 14.31
C LYS A 212 31.51 -2.70 14.17
N ASN A 213 30.73 -1.75 14.67
CA ASN A 213 29.26 -1.76 14.58
C ASN A 213 28.72 -1.19 13.26
N LYS A 214 29.59 -0.74 12.34
CA LYS A 214 29.22 -0.10 11.06
C LYS A 214 28.32 1.14 11.25
N ASP A 215 28.54 1.89 12.31
CA ASP A 215 27.68 3.00 12.71
C ASP A 215 27.64 4.14 11.69
N VAL A 216 28.71 4.30 10.90
CA VAL A 216 28.76 5.22 9.76
C VAL A 216 27.72 4.84 8.69
N ALA A 217 27.63 3.56 8.33
CA ALA A 217 26.66 3.07 7.35
C ALA A 217 25.22 3.25 7.86
N ILE A 218 25.00 2.98 9.14
CA ILE A 218 23.71 3.20 9.80
C ILE A 218 23.34 4.69 9.80
N ASN A 219 24.31 5.59 9.98
CA ASN A 219 24.05 7.03 9.91
C ASN A 219 23.63 7.47 8.51
N TYR A 220 24.22 6.91 7.44
CA TYR A 220 23.72 7.14 6.07
C TYR A 220 22.30 6.61 5.87
N LEU A 221 21.98 5.45 6.43
CA LEU A 221 20.62 4.90 6.41
C LEU A 221 19.62 5.80 7.14
N ILE A 222 19.99 6.32 8.31
CA ILE A 222 19.19 7.32 9.04
C ILE A 222 18.90 8.54 8.16
N VAL A 223 19.94 9.10 7.52
CA VAL A 223 19.79 10.28 6.64
C VAL A 223 18.87 9.98 5.46
N LEU A 224 18.99 8.81 4.83
CA LEU A 224 18.11 8.38 3.75
C LEU A 224 16.64 8.39 4.20
N PHE A 225 16.32 7.78 5.34
CA PHE A 225 14.95 7.78 5.84
C PHE A 225 14.49 9.16 6.31
N GLN A 226 15.37 10.03 6.81
CA GLN A 226 15.02 11.43 7.12
C GLN A 226 14.66 12.24 5.87
N ILE A 227 15.27 11.94 4.71
CA ILE A 227 14.86 12.53 3.43
C ILE A 227 13.47 12.02 3.04
N LEU A 228 13.25 10.70 3.04
CA LEU A 228 11.97 10.09 2.62
C LEU A 228 10.80 10.48 3.53
N TYR A 229 11.04 10.57 4.83
CA TYR A 229 10.06 10.86 5.89
C TYR A 229 10.23 12.27 6.48
N TRP A 230 10.72 13.22 5.68
CA TRP A 230 11.01 14.58 6.15
C TRP A 230 9.83 15.23 6.88
N PHE A 231 8.60 14.91 6.45
CA PHE A 231 7.35 15.43 6.99
C PHE A 231 6.95 14.83 8.34
N ASN A 232 7.53 13.69 8.78
CA ASN A 232 7.14 13.03 10.03
C ASN A 232 8.07 13.42 11.20
N PRO A 233 7.65 14.32 12.11
CA PRO A 233 8.47 14.78 13.24
C PRO A 233 8.87 13.65 14.21
N LEU A 234 8.07 12.58 14.32
CA LEU A 234 8.39 11.45 15.19
C LEU A 234 9.61 10.68 14.68
N ILE A 235 9.84 10.62 13.37
CA ILE A 235 11.02 9.98 12.80
C ILE A 235 12.30 10.75 13.13
N TRP A 236 12.24 12.08 13.13
CA TRP A 236 13.34 12.92 13.59
C TRP A 236 13.67 12.67 15.07
N ILE A 237 12.65 12.59 15.92
CA ILE A 237 12.80 12.27 17.35
C ILE A 237 13.39 10.86 17.53
N ALA A 238 12.88 9.88 16.79
CA ALA A 238 13.32 8.49 16.82
C ALA A 238 14.80 8.37 16.49
N PHE A 239 15.25 8.96 15.38
CA PHE A 239 16.65 8.87 14.98
C PHE A 239 17.59 9.66 15.90
N ARG A 240 17.13 10.75 16.52
CA ARG A 240 17.88 11.42 17.59
C ARG A 240 18.06 10.51 18.81
N GLU A 241 17.03 9.78 19.21
CA GLU A 241 17.10 8.80 20.30
C GLU A 241 17.94 7.57 19.95
N MET A 242 17.87 7.11 18.70
CA MET A 242 18.70 6.02 18.19
C MET A 242 20.19 6.38 18.24
N ARG A 243 20.57 7.59 17.81
CA ARG A 243 21.94 8.10 17.94
C ARG A 243 22.40 8.10 19.39
N LEU A 244 21.56 8.54 20.33
CA LEU A 244 21.90 8.53 21.75
C LEU A 244 22.09 7.11 22.31
N ASP A 245 21.23 6.16 21.93
CA ASP A 245 21.39 4.77 22.35
C ASP A 245 22.63 4.11 21.75
N ARG A 246 23.02 4.49 20.52
CA ARG A 246 24.27 4.06 19.88
C ARG A 246 25.49 4.51 20.67
N GLU A 247 25.55 5.78 21.08
CA GLU A 247 26.64 6.30 21.92
C GLU A 247 26.73 5.54 23.25
N VAL A 248 25.59 5.31 23.90
CA VAL A 248 25.53 4.55 25.17
C VAL A 248 25.93 3.08 24.98
N ALA A 249 25.58 2.46 23.85
CA ALA A 249 25.99 1.10 23.53
C ALA A 249 27.51 1.02 23.26
N CYS A 250 28.09 2.00 22.58
CA CYS A 250 29.53 2.08 22.36
C CYS A 250 30.29 2.32 23.69
N ASP A 251 29.82 3.25 24.52
CA ASP A 251 30.36 3.46 25.88
C ASP A 251 30.34 2.15 26.68
N SER A 252 29.20 1.46 26.71
CA SER A 252 29.05 0.17 27.39
C SER A 252 30.06 -0.86 26.90
N ALA A 253 30.30 -0.93 25.59
CA ALA A 253 31.23 -1.89 25.01
C ALA A 253 32.70 -1.57 25.34
N VAL A 254 33.07 -0.29 25.41
CA VAL A 254 34.39 0.12 25.91
C VAL A 254 34.54 -0.26 27.39
N LEU A 255 33.54 0.02 28.23
CA LEU A 255 33.59 -0.27 29.67
C LEU A 255 33.77 -1.76 30.00
N HIS A 256 33.29 -2.67 29.15
CA HIS A 256 33.56 -4.12 29.28
C HIS A 256 35.03 -4.49 29.13
N THR A 257 35.84 -3.65 28.48
CA THR A 257 37.28 -3.86 28.31
C THR A 257 38.11 -3.14 29.38
N LEU A 258 37.48 -2.40 30.29
CA LEU A 258 38.14 -1.54 31.28
C LEU A 258 37.95 -2.03 32.71
N ASN A 259 39.02 -1.91 33.50
CA ASN A 259 39.00 -2.15 34.95
C ASN A 259 38.32 -0.98 35.68
N GLN A 260 37.91 -1.16 36.93
CA GLN A 260 37.11 -0.17 37.68
C GLN A 260 37.74 1.24 37.70
N HIS A 261 39.05 1.36 37.97
CA HIS A 261 39.75 2.65 37.95
C HIS A 261 39.74 3.31 36.56
N GLN A 262 39.87 2.51 35.50
CA GLN A 262 39.89 2.98 34.11
C GLN A 262 38.50 3.45 33.64
N ARG A 263 37.40 2.95 34.22
CA ARG A 263 36.04 3.38 33.88
C ARG A 263 35.79 4.84 34.29
N ALA A 264 36.26 5.24 35.48
CA ALA A 264 36.16 6.63 35.92
C ALA A 264 37.02 7.57 35.05
N ALA A 265 38.25 7.14 34.73
CA ALA A 265 39.13 7.89 33.83
C ALA A 265 38.53 8.04 32.41
N TYR A 266 37.89 6.99 31.89
CA TYR A 266 37.14 7.03 30.64
C TYR A 266 35.99 8.06 30.67
N GLY A 267 35.16 8.04 31.72
CA GLY A 267 34.09 9.03 31.89
C GLY A 267 34.61 10.47 31.93
N ASN A 268 35.69 10.72 32.66
CA ASN A 268 36.34 12.03 32.71
C ASN A 268 36.89 12.46 31.35
N THR A 269 37.39 11.52 30.54
CA THR A 269 37.86 11.79 29.17
C THR A 269 36.72 12.33 28.29
N ILE A 270 35.52 11.72 28.39
CA ILE A 270 34.34 12.18 27.65
C ILE A 270 33.92 13.59 28.11
N ILE A 271 33.94 13.87 29.41
CA ILE A 271 33.61 15.20 29.94
C ILE A 271 34.60 16.24 29.41
N LYS A 272 35.90 15.92 29.41
CA LYS A 272 36.97 16.79 28.93
C LYS A 272 36.82 17.13 27.43
N LEU A 273 36.45 16.15 26.60
CA LEU A 273 36.11 16.35 25.19
C LEU A 273 34.88 17.22 25.00
N ALA A 274 33.84 16.99 25.80
CA ALA A 274 32.60 17.77 25.76
C ALA A 274 32.81 19.25 26.17
N ASP A 275 33.74 19.51 27.09
CA ASP A 275 34.06 20.87 27.52
C ASP A 275 34.82 21.65 26.43
N LYS A 276 35.80 21.00 25.79
CA LYS A 276 36.58 21.58 24.69
C LYS A 276 35.79 21.81 23.39
N SER A 277 34.64 21.16 23.23
CA SER A 277 33.81 21.23 22.02
C SER A 277 32.70 22.30 22.05
N ARG A 278 32.53 23.06 23.14
CA ARG A 278 31.53 24.16 23.22
C ARG A 278 31.85 25.32 22.27
N LEU A 279 30.91 25.68 21.39
CA LEU A 279 30.90 26.87 20.52
C LEU A 279 29.72 27.81 20.90
N PRO A 280 29.74 29.10 20.49
CA PRO A 280 28.68 30.07 20.77
C PRO A 280 27.33 29.72 20.11
N ARG A 281 26.26 30.15 20.77
CA ARG A 281 24.83 29.78 20.63
C ARG A 281 24.15 30.05 19.27
N HIS A 282 24.84 30.59 18.26
CA HIS A 282 24.20 31.11 17.04
C HIS A 282 24.12 30.15 15.84
N PHE A 283 24.66 28.93 15.94
CA PHE A 283 24.69 27.95 14.82
C PHE A 283 24.29 26.52 15.26
N GLU A 284 23.21 26.39 16.03
CA GLU A 284 22.72 25.08 16.51
C GLU A 284 22.03 24.23 15.42
N THR A 285 21.68 24.79 14.26
CA THR A 285 20.77 24.12 13.32
C THR A 285 21.42 23.03 12.44
N ILE A 286 22.74 22.85 12.45
CA ILE A 286 23.41 21.89 11.54
C ILE A 286 24.40 20.94 12.26
N ASN A 287 24.74 21.19 13.54
CA ASN A 287 25.65 20.33 14.31
C ASN A 287 24.93 19.60 15.45
N GLU A 288 24.04 18.66 15.10
CA GLU A 288 23.49 17.68 16.04
C GLU A 288 24.56 16.67 16.57
N LEU A 289 25.82 16.80 16.14
CA LEU A 289 26.98 16.08 16.70
C LEU A 289 27.59 16.76 17.94
N ALA A 290 27.27 18.02 18.24
CA ALA A 290 27.66 18.62 19.51
C ALA A 290 26.68 18.14 20.59
N SER A 291 27.10 17.16 21.38
CA SER A 291 26.19 16.44 22.27
C SER A 291 25.47 17.40 23.23
N SER A 292 24.14 17.41 23.19
CA SER A 292 23.33 18.20 24.12
C SER A 292 23.69 17.86 25.57
N LYS A 293 23.64 18.84 26.49
CA LYS A 293 23.83 18.62 27.94
C LYS A 293 23.05 17.41 28.47
N LYS A 294 21.86 17.15 27.91
CA LYS A 294 21.02 15.99 28.22
C LYS A 294 21.63 14.65 27.78
N GLN A 295 22.29 14.61 26.62
CA GLN A 295 22.96 13.42 26.10
C GLN A 295 24.19 13.07 26.95
N ILE A 296 25.03 14.07 27.26
CA ILE A 296 26.20 13.89 28.14
C ILE A 296 25.75 13.37 29.50
N LYS A 297 24.73 13.98 30.11
CA LYS A 297 24.16 13.52 31.39
C LYS A 297 23.75 12.05 31.33
N LYS A 298 23.02 11.63 30.30
CA LYS A 298 22.55 10.24 30.15
C LYS A 298 23.72 9.25 29.96
N ARG A 299 24.77 9.65 29.22
CA ARG A 299 26.00 8.86 29.08
C ARG A 299 26.73 8.72 30.42
N MET A 300 26.88 9.82 31.17
CA MET A 300 27.53 9.80 32.49
C MET A 300 26.78 8.95 33.50
N GLU A 301 25.45 9.06 33.57
CA GLU A 301 24.62 8.19 34.41
C GLU A 301 24.86 6.71 34.08
N ARG A 302 24.99 6.36 32.80
CA ARG A 302 25.23 4.98 32.37
C ARG A 302 26.65 4.48 32.63
N ILE A 303 27.65 5.35 32.52
CA ILE A 303 29.04 5.04 32.85
C ILE A 303 29.20 4.84 34.36
N ALA A 304 28.58 5.72 35.17
CA ALA A 304 28.67 5.68 36.63
C ALA A 304 28.00 4.43 37.23
N TYR A 305 26.82 4.06 36.74
CA TYR A 305 26.07 2.88 37.18
C TYR A 305 26.26 1.69 36.22
N PHE A 306 27.46 1.54 35.67
CA PHE A 306 27.75 0.44 34.75
C PHE A 306 27.80 -0.90 35.49
N GLU A 307 26.89 -1.80 35.10
CA GLU A 307 26.88 -3.20 35.53
C GLU A 307 26.99 -4.11 34.30
N THR A 308 27.72 -5.21 34.45
CA THR A 308 27.81 -6.23 33.39
C THR A 308 26.45 -6.89 33.18
N GLU A 309 26.01 -7.01 31.93
CA GLU A 309 24.73 -7.63 31.62
C GLU A 309 24.65 -9.08 32.13
N THR A 310 23.59 -9.39 32.87
CA THR A 310 23.32 -10.78 33.27
C THR A 310 22.70 -11.56 32.11
N LYS A 311 22.89 -12.89 32.10
CA LYS A 311 22.26 -13.77 31.10
C LYS A 311 20.73 -13.58 31.05
N LEU A 312 20.10 -13.33 32.19
CA LEU A 312 18.65 -13.08 32.28
C LEU A 312 18.23 -11.81 31.54
N VAL A 313 18.96 -10.70 31.70
CA VAL A 313 18.68 -9.44 30.97
C VAL A 313 18.84 -9.63 29.47
N LYS A 314 19.83 -10.42 29.04
CA LYS A 314 20.04 -10.75 27.63
C LYS A 314 18.87 -11.54 27.05
N VAL A 315 18.40 -12.58 27.75
CA VAL A 315 17.21 -13.38 27.33
C VAL A 315 15.96 -12.51 27.27
N LYS A 316 15.68 -11.70 28.32
CA LYS A 316 14.55 -10.76 28.31
C LYS A 316 14.61 -9.79 27.14
N SER A 317 15.80 -9.28 26.81
CA SER A 317 15.99 -8.38 25.68
C SER A 317 15.67 -9.03 24.34
N ILE A 318 16.08 -10.29 24.14
CA ILE A 318 15.77 -11.06 22.93
C ILE A 318 14.25 -11.27 22.81
N LEU A 319 13.58 -11.68 23.89
CA LEU A 319 12.12 -11.89 23.89
C LEU A 319 11.35 -10.62 23.53
N ILE A 320 11.73 -9.48 24.11
CA ILE A 320 11.13 -8.17 23.80
C ILE A 320 11.34 -7.82 22.32
N PHE A 321 12.54 -8.06 21.78
CA PHE A 321 12.83 -7.81 20.37
C PHE A 321 11.98 -8.69 19.45
N ILE A 322 11.85 -9.99 19.74
CA ILE A 322 11.01 -10.92 18.96
C ILE A 322 9.54 -10.49 18.98
N LEU A 323 9.03 -10.11 20.15
CA LEU A 323 7.65 -9.65 20.29
C LEU A 323 7.40 -8.38 19.45
N LEU A 324 8.33 -7.42 19.49
CA LEU A 324 8.24 -6.22 18.67
C LEU A 324 8.39 -6.52 17.17
N ALA A 325 9.24 -7.47 16.79
CA ALA A 325 9.34 -7.92 15.40
C ALA A 325 8.02 -8.54 14.91
N GLY A 326 7.35 -9.33 15.75
CA GLY A 326 6.01 -9.85 15.46
C GLY A 326 4.97 -8.74 15.25
N PHE A 327 5.05 -7.67 16.06
CA PHE A 327 4.20 -6.47 15.88
C PHE A 327 4.47 -5.72 14.57
N VAL A 328 5.73 -5.68 14.09
CA VAL A 328 6.05 -5.09 12.77
C VAL A 328 5.41 -5.92 11.65
N VAL A 329 5.53 -7.24 11.73
CA VAL A 329 4.92 -8.16 10.75
C VAL A 329 3.39 -8.03 10.76
N SER A 330 2.77 -7.82 11.91
CA SER A 330 1.31 -7.62 12.00
C SER A 330 0.83 -6.31 11.33
N GLN A 331 1.71 -5.41 10.92
CA GLN A 331 1.34 -4.20 10.15
C GLN A 331 1.22 -4.47 8.64
N VAL A 332 1.74 -5.60 8.14
CA VAL A 332 1.71 -5.95 6.72
C VAL A 332 0.29 -5.95 6.12
N PRO A 333 -0.75 -6.50 6.79
CA PRO A 333 -2.12 -6.51 6.26
C PRO A 333 -2.71 -5.12 6.00
N ILE A 334 -2.23 -4.08 6.70
CA ILE A 334 -2.70 -2.70 6.53
C ILE A 334 -2.25 -2.16 5.16
N VAL A 335 -1.06 -2.57 4.69
CA VAL A 335 -0.54 -2.14 3.38
C VAL A 335 -1.18 -2.94 2.24
N SER A 336 -1.51 -4.23 2.44
CA SER A 336 -2.27 -5.01 1.45
C SER A 336 -3.71 -4.55 1.24
N ALA A 337 -4.26 -3.70 2.13
CA ALA A 337 -5.56 -3.08 1.97
C ALA A 337 -5.56 -1.85 1.02
N MET A 338 -4.38 -1.43 0.54
CA MET A 338 -4.26 -0.41 -0.51
C MET A 338 -4.82 -0.92 -1.84
N PRO A 339 -5.34 -0.04 -2.72
CA PRO A 339 -5.96 -0.45 -3.99
C PRO A 339 -5.01 -1.35 -4.78
N TYR A 340 -5.43 -2.61 -4.87
CA TYR A 340 -4.77 -3.71 -5.56
C TYR A 340 -4.77 -3.44 -7.07
N ASP A 341 -3.74 -3.91 -7.78
CA ASP A 341 -3.83 -4.03 -9.24
C ASP A 341 -4.87 -5.10 -9.54
N ASP A 342 -6.12 -4.68 -9.72
CA ASP A 342 -7.32 -5.51 -9.89
C ASP A 342 -7.33 -6.32 -11.20
N ARG A 343 -6.17 -6.51 -11.84
CA ARG A 343 -6.00 -7.32 -13.04
C ARG A 343 -5.81 -8.80 -12.69
N ILE A 344 -6.43 -9.67 -13.47
CA ILE A 344 -6.21 -11.12 -13.40
C ILE A 344 -5.01 -11.54 -14.26
N ASP A 345 -4.32 -12.60 -13.85
CA ASP A 345 -3.45 -13.35 -14.76
C ASP A 345 -4.33 -14.29 -15.60
N PHE A 346 -4.21 -14.19 -16.92
CA PHE A 346 -5.01 -14.97 -17.86
C PHE A 346 -4.14 -15.50 -19.00
N ASP A 347 -4.05 -16.82 -19.05
CA ASP A 347 -3.57 -17.59 -20.19
C ASP A 347 -4.42 -18.86 -20.29
N ASN A 348 -4.86 -19.18 -21.51
CA ASN A 348 -5.64 -20.37 -21.81
C ASN A 348 -5.03 -21.18 -22.97
N GLY A 349 -3.87 -20.79 -23.49
CA GLY A 349 -3.20 -21.42 -24.63
C GLY A 349 -3.92 -21.30 -25.99
N GLN A 350 -5.12 -20.71 -26.04
CA GLN A 350 -5.98 -20.56 -27.22
C GLN A 350 -6.66 -19.18 -27.25
N THR A 351 -5.84 -18.12 -27.18
CA THR A 351 -6.30 -16.73 -27.30
C THR A 351 -5.71 -16.08 -28.54
N VAL A 352 -6.58 -15.47 -29.35
CA VAL A 352 -6.20 -14.58 -30.45
C VAL A 352 -6.48 -13.15 -30.04
N TYR A 353 -5.46 -12.32 -30.09
CA TYR A 353 -5.62 -10.88 -29.89
C TYR A 353 -5.86 -10.21 -31.23
N GLU A 354 -6.88 -9.37 -31.29
CA GLU A 354 -7.30 -8.68 -32.50
C GLU A 354 -7.41 -7.18 -32.26
N ASP A 355 -7.15 -6.39 -33.30
CA ASP A 355 -7.32 -4.94 -33.25
C ASP A 355 -8.75 -4.57 -33.66
N LEU A 356 -9.52 -4.08 -32.69
CA LEU A 356 -10.87 -3.56 -32.86
C LEU A 356 -10.94 -2.08 -32.46
N SER A 357 -9.80 -1.37 -32.39
CA SER A 357 -9.73 0.02 -31.95
C SER A 357 -10.64 0.96 -32.74
N ALA A 358 -10.87 0.66 -34.02
CA ALA A 358 -11.80 1.38 -34.87
C ALA A 358 -13.24 1.39 -34.35
N TYR A 359 -13.67 0.43 -33.54
CA TYR A 359 -15.02 0.44 -32.96
C TYR A 359 -15.13 1.27 -31.67
N PHE A 360 -14.01 1.53 -30.99
CA PHE A 360 -13.98 2.10 -29.63
C PHE A 360 -13.79 3.62 -29.59
N HIS A 361 -13.48 4.30 -30.71
CA HIS A 361 -13.51 5.76 -30.90
C HIS A 361 -13.50 6.67 -29.63
N GLY A 362 -12.40 6.70 -28.87
CA GLY A 362 -12.25 7.59 -27.70
C GLY A 362 -12.69 6.99 -26.35
N TYR A 363 -13.10 5.72 -26.35
CA TYR A 363 -13.32 4.91 -25.17
C TYR A 363 -12.11 4.02 -24.89
N GLU A 364 -11.66 4.02 -23.64
CA GLU A 364 -10.72 3.03 -23.14
C GLU A 364 -11.52 1.77 -22.78
N GLY A 365 -11.24 0.63 -23.38
CA GLY A 365 -12.12 -0.53 -23.19
C GLY A 365 -11.56 -1.82 -23.78
N SER A 366 -12.34 -2.89 -23.67
CA SER A 366 -12.02 -4.20 -24.26
C SER A 366 -13.26 -4.88 -24.79
N PHE A 367 -13.02 -5.80 -25.73
CA PHE A 367 -14.00 -6.76 -26.21
C PHE A 367 -13.43 -8.16 -26.01
N VAL A 368 -14.20 -9.05 -25.38
CA VAL A 368 -13.85 -10.45 -25.20
C VAL A 368 -14.94 -11.29 -25.85
N LEU A 369 -14.57 -12.22 -26.71
CA LEU A 369 -15.46 -13.19 -27.35
C LEU A 369 -14.91 -14.60 -27.16
N TYR A 370 -15.73 -15.54 -26.71
CA TYR A 370 -15.41 -16.95 -26.67
C TYR A 370 -16.26 -17.74 -27.66
N ASP A 371 -15.60 -18.44 -28.57
CA ASP A 371 -16.22 -19.36 -29.54
C ASP A 371 -16.21 -20.78 -28.97
N VAL A 372 -17.39 -21.36 -28.74
CA VAL A 372 -17.52 -22.68 -28.10
C VAL A 372 -16.96 -23.80 -28.96
N GLN A 373 -17.26 -23.82 -30.26
CA GLN A 373 -16.76 -24.86 -31.17
C GLN A 373 -15.24 -24.83 -31.29
N LYS A 374 -14.66 -23.63 -31.45
CA LYS A 374 -13.20 -23.47 -31.55
C LYS A 374 -12.47 -23.55 -30.22
N LYS A 375 -13.20 -23.45 -29.10
CA LYS A 375 -12.66 -23.32 -27.73
C LYS A 375 -11.66 -22.17 -27.59
N GLN A 376 -11.88 -21.10 -28.36
CA GLN A 376 -10.91 -20.02 -28.55
C GLN A 376 -11.47 -18.69 -28.06
N TYR A 377 -10.62 -17.90 -27.40
CA TYR A 377 -10.92 -16.50 -27.09
C TYR A 377 -10.41 -15.57 -28.19
N ASN A 378 -11.20 -14.58 -28.55
CA ASN A 378 -10.81 -13.45 -29.39
C ASN A 378 -10.94 -12.19 -28.56
N ILE A 379 -9.82 -11.47 -28.35
CA ILE A 379 -9.73 -10.39 -27.38
C ILE A 379 -9.16 -9.13 -28.03
N TYR A 380 -9.88 -8.03 -27.88
CA TYR A 380 -9.33 -6.69 -28.09
C TYR A 380 -8.94 -6.07 -26.74
N ASN A 381 -7.74 -5.49 -26.69
CA ASN A 381 -7.15 -4.83 -25.51
C ASN A 381 -6.96 -5.78 -24.30
N LYS A 382 -5.82 -6.50 -24.30
CA LYS A 382 -5.44 -7.45 -23.24
C LYS A 382 -5.54 -6.81 -21.85
N ASP A 383 -4.93 -5.65 -21.71
CA ASP A 383 -4.81 -4.92 -20.46
C ASP A 383 -6.18 -4.65 -19.81
N LYS A 384 -7.11 -4.11 -20.59
CA LYS A 384 -8.48 -3.83 -20.12
C LYS A 384 -9.32 -5.10 -19.98
N SER A 385 -9.06 -6.14 -20.78
CA SER A 385 -9.79 -7.41 -20.68
C SER A 385 -9.55 -8.15 -19.35
N THR A 386 -8.40 -7.92 -18.73
CA THR A 386 -8.02 -8.51 -17.43
C THR A 386 -8.36 -7.63 -16.24
N LEU A 387 -8.64 -6.33 -16.44
CA LEU A 387 -8.90 -5.37 -15.37
C LEU A 387 -10.31 -5.57 -14.80
N ARG A 388 -10.42 -5.81 -13.49
CA ARG A 388 -11.71 -5.85 -12.81
C ARG A 388 -12.23 -4.43 -12.59
N VAL A 389 -13.44 -4.17 -13.07
CA VAL A 389 -14.21 -2.93 -12.80
C VAL A 389 -15.60 -3.28 -12.26
N SER A 390 -16.35 -2.29 -11.77
CA SER A 390 -17.67 -2.58 -11.19
C SER A 390 -18.62 -3.14 -12.24
N PRO A 391 -19.39 -4.21 -11.94
CA PRO A 391 -20.30 -4.84 -12.91
C PRO A 391 -21.56 -4.02 -13.17
N ASN A 392 -21.94 -3.12 -12.25
CA ASN A 392 -23.19 -2.36 -12.32
C ASN A 392 -24.39 -3.28 -12.59
N SER A 393 -25.26 -2.91 -13.53
CA SER A 393 -26.47 -3.67 -13.81
C SER A 393 -26.26 -5.05 -14.44
N THR A 394 -25.05 -5.45 -14.85
CA THR A 394 -24.82 -6.82 -15.33
C THR A 394 -24.92 -7.84 -14.19
N TYR A 395 -24.64 -7.44 -12.96
CA TYR A 395 -24.75 -8.28 -11.76
C TYR A 395 -26.18 -8.80 -11.53
N LYS A 396 -27.19 -8.08 -12.06
CA LYS A 396 -28.62 -8.42 -11.92
C LYS A 396 -28.95 -9.83 -12.44
N ILE A 397 -28.17 -10.38 -13.38
CA ILE A 397 -28.30 -11.76 -13.85
C ILE A 397 -28.14 -12.75 -12.68
N TYR A 398 -27.07 -12.58 -11.91
CA TYR A 398 -26.71 -13.48 -10.80
C TYR A 398 -27.55 -13.17 -9.57
N ASN A 399 -27.86 -11.90 -9.33
CA ASN A 399 -28.81 -11.45 -8.31
C ASN A 399 -30.17 -12.19 -8.41
N ALA A 400 -30.73 -12.21 -9.62
CA ALA A 400 -31.98 -12.89 -9.91
C ALA A 400 -31.88 -14.41 -9.68
N LEU A 401 -30.76 -14.99 -10.08
CA LEU A 401 -30.50 -16.41 -9.91
C LEU A 401 -30.42 -16.79 -8.43
N PHE A 402 -29.68 -16.03 -7.62
CA PHE A 402 -29.57 -16.26 -6.18
C PHE A 402 -30.93 -16.13 -5.49
N ALA A 403 -31.73 -15.14 -5.89
CA ALA A 403 -33.08 -14.94 -5.35
C ALA A 403 -34.02 -16.11 -5.64
N LEU A 404 -33.89 -16.76 -6.80
CA LEU A 404 -34.65 -17.96 -7.15
C LEU A 404 -34.14 -19.20 -6.40
N GLU A 405 -32.82 -19.37 -6.29
CA GLU A 405 -32.20 -20.51 -5.58
C GLU A 405 -32.46 -20.46 -4.07
N SER A 406 -32.61 -19.27 -3.50
CA SER A 406 -32.96 -19.07 -2.09
C SER A 406 -34.46 -19.01 -1.82
N GLU A 407 -35.30 -19.21 -2.86
CA GLU A 407 -36.76 -19.11 -2.79
C GLU A 407 -37.28 -17.75 -2.27
N VAL A 408 -36.45 -16.71 -2.31
CA VAL A 408 -36.82 -15.31 -1.99
C VAL A 408 -37.86 -14.80 -2.98
N ILE A 409 -37.74 -15.23 -4.23
CA ILE A 409 -38.78 -15.16 -5.24
C ILE A 409 -38.97 -16.55 -5.86
N THR A 410 -40.12 -16.77 -6.49
CA THR A 410 -40.34 -17.97 -7.30
C THR A 410 -40.62 -17.60 -8.75
N ARG A 411 -40.51 -18.57 -9.66
CA ARG A 411 -40.86 -18.38 -11.07
C ARG A 411 -42.32 -17.94 -11.28
N LYS A 412 -43.22 -18.28 -10.35
CA LYS A 412 -44.64 -17.88 -10.37
C LYS A 412 -44.92 -16.60 -9.60
N ASP A 413 -44.20 -16.38 -8.50
CA ASP A 413 -44.34 -15.22 -7.63
C ASP A 413 -43.01 -14.49 -7.48
N ASN A 414 -42.78 -13.54 -8.39
CA ASN A 414 -41.63 -12.64 -8.41
C ASN A 414 -42.08 -11.20 -8.58
N TYR A 415 -43.33 -10.89 -8.22
CA TYR A 415 -43.88 -9.56 -8.34
C TYR A 415 -43.55 -8.72 -7.11
N MET A 416 -43.07 -7.50 -7.32
CA MET A 416 -42.81 -6.55 -6.25
C MET A 416 -43.57 -5.25 -6.48
N LYS A 417 -44.32 -4.85 -5.45
CA LYS A 417 -45.06 -3.59 -5.42
C LYS A 417 -44.10 -2.41 -5.26
N TRP A 418 -44.28 -1.40 -6.10
CA TRP A 418 -43.63 -0.10 -5.99
C TRP A 418 -44.15 0.64 -4.75
N ASN A 419 -43.22 1.27 -4.03
CA ASN A 419 -43.49 1.95 -2.76
C ASN A 419 -44.00 3.39 -2.94
N GLY A 420 -44.20 3.86 -4.18
CA GLY A 420 -44.61 5.24 -4.47
C GLY A 420 -43.46 6.24 -4.55
N GLN A 421 -42.20 5.82 -4.38
CA GLN A 421 -41.04 6.68 -4.51
C GLN A 421 -40.82 7.06 -5.97
N SER A 422 -40.77 8.37 -6.27
CA SER A 422 -40.51 8.84 -7.62
C SER A 422 -39.05 8.64 -8.04
N TYR A 423 -38.83 7.89 -9.12
CA TYR A 423 -37.54 7.69 -9.77
C TYR A 423 -37.45 8.47 -11.10
N PRO A 424 -36.24 8.82 -11.57
CA PRO A 424 -36.04 9.60 -12.80
C PRO A 424 -36.59 8.93 -14.07
N TYR A 425 -36.67 7.59 -14.06
CA TYR A 425 -37.16 6.81 -15.19
C TYR A 425 -38.62 6.42 -14.96
N GLN A 426 -39.52 6.90 -15.82
CA GLN A 426 -40.96 6.63 -15.68
C GLN A 426 -41.27 5.13 -15.58
N SER A 427 -40.55 4.29 -16.31
CA SER A 427 -40.72 2.83 -16.25
C SER A 427 -40.36 2.19 -14.92
N TRP A 428 -39.69 2.88 -13.99
CA TRP A 428 -39.41 2.38 -12.64
C TRP A 428 -40.53 2.70 -11.65
N ASN A 429 -41.43 3.63 -12.00
CA ASN A 429 -42.49 4.14 -11.14
C ASN A 429 -43.76 3.30 -11.26
N GLN A 430 -43.58 1.97 -11.20
CA GLN A 430 -44.64 0.98 -11.33
C GLN A 430 -44.21 -0.34 -10.69
N ASN A 431 -45.15 -1.24 -10.49
CA ASN A 431 -44.82 -2.56 -9.97
C ASN A 431 -44.10 -3.40 -11.05
N HIS A 432 -43.23 -4.30 -10.61
CA HIS A 432 -42.43 -5.10 -11.52
C HIS A 432 -42.44 -6.58 -11.15
N ASN A 433 -42.37 -7.42 -12.17
CA ASN A 433 -41.92 -8.79 -12.09
C ASN A 433 -40.44 -8.88 -12.54
N LEU A 434 -39.82 -10.05 -12.44
CA LEU A 434 -38.40 -10.19 -12.78
C LEU A 434 -38.11 -9.78 -14.24
N HIS A 435 -38.97 -10.15 -15.18
CA HIS A 435 -38.76 -9.84 -16.61
C HIS A 435 -38.77 -8.33 -16.87
N THR A 436 -39.82 -7.64 -16.43
CA THR A 436 -39.95 -6.18 -16.59
C THR A 436 -38.86 -5.42 -15.82
N ALA A 437 -38.42 -5.93 -14.66
CA ALA A 437 -37.31 -5.38 -13.90
C ALA A 437 -35.97 -5.54 -14.62
N MET A 438 -35.73 -6.69 -15.25
CA MET A 438 -34.51 -6.96 -16.01
C MET A 438 -34.44 -6.09 -17.27
N GLU A 439 -35.53 -6.03 -18.03
CA GLU A 439 -35.69 -5.27 -19.27
C GLU A 439 -35.53 -3.76 -19.06
N ASN A 440 -36.10 -3.23 -17.98
CA ASN A 440 -36.01 -1.81 -17.61
C ASN A 440 -34.89 -1.55 -16.58
N SER A 441 -34.01 -2.52 -16.35
CA SER A 441 -32.91 -2.48 -15.38
C SER A 441 -33.25 -1.82 -14.03
N VAL A 442 -34.42 -2.15 -13.46
CA VAL A 442 -35.02 -1.45 -12.31
C VAL A 442 -34.23 -1.69 -11.02
N THR A 443 -33.32 -0.77 -10.67
CA THR A 443 -32.36 -0.99 -9.57
C THR A 443 -33.03 -1.27 -8.22
N TRP A 444 -34.12 -0.58 -7.88
CA TRP A 444 -34.80 -0.78 -6.59
C TRP A 444 -35.32 -2.21 -6.41
N TYR A 445 -35.70 -2.88 -7.51
CA TYR A 445 -36.21 -4.26 -7.48
C TYR A 445 -35.11 -5.23 -7.02
N PHE A 446 -33.91 -5.09 -7.58
CA PHE A 446 -32.74 -5.93 -7.24
C PHE A 446 -32.14 -5.56 -5.87
N GLN A 447 -32.14 -4.28 -5.48
CA GLN A 447 -31.75 -3.88 -4.12
C GLN A 447 -32.71 -4.45 -3.07
N LYS A 448 -34.01 -4.52 -3.38
CA LYS A 448 -34.99 -5.16 -2.49
C LYS A 448 -34.76 -6.67 -2.39
N MET A 449 -34.44 -7.34 -3.50
CA MET A 449 -34.06 -8.76 -3.49
C MET A 449 -32.84 -9.00 -2.60
N ASP A 450 -31.83 -8.13 -2.64
CA ASP A 450 -30.64 -8.32 -1.80
C ASP A 450 -30.86 -8.13 -0.32
N LYS A 451 -31.76 -7.21 0.04
CA LYS A 451 -32.22 -7.10 1.42
C LYS A 451 -32.91 -8.37 1.89
N MET A 452 -33.71 -9.01 1.03
CA MET A 452 -34.39 -10.26 1.34
C MET A 452 -33.44 -11.45 1.39
N LEU A 453 -32.47 -11.53 0.47
CA LEU A 453 -31.42 -12.56 0.43
C LEU A 453 -30.50 -12.50 1.64
N GLN A 454 -30.23 -11.30 2.15
CA GLN A 454 -29.26 -11.01 3.22
C GLN A 454 -27.80 -11.21 2.79
N LYS A 455 -26.92 -10.39 3.37
CA LYS A 455 -25.50 -10.33 3.02
C LYS A 455 -24.79 -11.70 3.03
N LYS A 456 -25.01 -12.50 4.07
CA LYS A 456 -24.35 -13.80 4.23
C LYS A 456 -24.63 -14.78 3.08
N ASN A 457 -25.87 -14.81 2.57
CA ASN A 457 -26.22 -15.71 1.48
C ASN A 457 -25.61 -15.20 0.17
N ILE A 458 -25.63 -13.89 -0.06
CA ILE A 458 -24.99 -13.26 -1.22
C ILE A 458 -23.49 -13.53 -1.22
N GLU A 459 -22.82 -13.42 -0.07
CA GLU A 459 -21.39 -13.79 0.08
C GLU A 459 -21.18 -15.25 -0.34
N ALA A 460 -21.96 -16.19 0.22
CA ALA A 460 -21.84 -17.61 -0.10
C ALA A 460 -22.06 -17.92 -1.60
N TYR A 461 -23.04 -17.29 -2.24
CA TYR A 461 -23.29 -17.49 -3.67
C TYR A 461 -22.23 -16.82 -4.55
N THR A 462 -21.78 -15.62 -4.18
CA THR A 462 -20.74 -14.89 -4.92
C THR A 462 -19.41 -15.66 -4.87
N GLU A 463 -19.09 -16.25 -3.72
CA GLU A 463 -17.96 -17.18 -3.54
C GLU A 463 -18.15 -18.46 -4.37
N SER A 464 -19.34 -19.08 -4.33
CA SER A 464 -19.58 -20.36 -5.00
C SER A 464 -19.50 -20.30 -6.53
N ILE A 465 -19.87 -19.17 -7.13
CA ILE A 465 -19.71 -18.96 -8.57
C ILE A 465 -18.37 -18.31 -8.95
N GLU A 466 -17.53 -18.00 -7.96
CA GLU A 466 -16.23 -17.33 -8.11
C GLU A 466 -16.36 -15.95 -8.81
N TYR A 467 -17.32 -15.13 -8.40
CA TYR A 467 -17.62 -13.88 -9.10
C TYR A 467 -16.58 -12.78 -8.84
N GLY A 468 -15.60 -12.66 -9.74
CA GLY A 468 -14.62 -11.57 -9.72
C GLY A 468 -13.84 -11.51 -8.40
N ASN A 469 -13.76 -10.32 -7.80
CA ASN A 469 -13.07 -10.12 -6.52
C ASN A 469 -13.89 -10.51 -5.27
N GLN A 470 -15.17 -10.88 -5.44
CA GLN A 470 -16.08 -11.32 -4.37
C GLN A 470 -16.25 -10.33 -3.20
N ASN A 471 -15.86 -9.06 -3.38
CA ASN A 471 -15.78 -8.09 -2.30
C ASN A 471 -17.10 -7.34 -2.11
N LEU A 472 -17.82 -7.64 -1.02
CA LEU A 472 -19.12 -7.02 -0.67
C LEU A 472 -19.01 -5.98 0.47
N SER A 473 -17.83 -5.40 0.68
CA SER A 473 -17.61 -4.38 1.74
C SER A 473 -18.35 -3.06 1.50
N GLY A 474 -18.77 -2.79 0.26
CA GLY A 474 -19.47 -1.57 -0.17
C GLY A 474 -20.92 -1.42 0.29
N GLY A 475 -21.42 -2.31 1.16
CA GLY A 475 -22.77 -2.24 1.71
C GLY A 475 -23.82 -2.91 0.82
N ILE A 476 -24.85 -3.49 1.45
CA ILE A 476 -25.83 -4.40 0.82
C ILE A 476 -26.63 -3.78 -0.33
N GLU A 477 -26.74 -2.45 -0.40
CA GLU A 477 -27.52 -1.74 -1.42
C GLU A 477 -26.69 -1.30 -2.63
N GLU A 478 -25.36 -1.17 -2.47
CA GLU A 478 -24.51 -0.47 -3.43
C GLU A 478 -23.26 -1.26 -3.83
N TYR A 479 -22.95 -2.41 -3.21
CA TYR A 479 -21.68 -3.11 -3.43
C TYR A 479 -21.36 -3.43 -4.90
N TRP A 480 -22.37 -3.54 -5.78
CA TRP A 480 -22.21 -3.77 -7.22
C TRP A 480 -22.36 -2.52 -8.10
N LEU A 481 -22.64 -1.35 -7.52
CA LEU A 481 -22.86 -0.08 -8.22
C LEU A 481 -21.68 0.86 -7.98
N GLU A 482 -20.71 0.86 -8.90
CA GLU A 482 -19.47 1.65 -8.76
C GLU A 482 -18.92 1.55 -7.34
N SER A 483 -18.69 0.34 -6.84
CA SER A 483 -18.38 0.07 -5.43
C SER A 483 -17.36 -1.08 -5.28
N SER A 484 -17.43 -1.86 -4.21
CA SER A 484 -16.41 -2.83 -3.83
C SER A 484 -16.33 -4.05 -4.75
N LEU A 485 -17.47 -4.53 -5.27
CA LEU A 485 -17.52 -5.71 -6.12
C LEU A 485 -17.05 -5.35 -7.53
N LYS A 486 -16.08 -6.10 -8.03
CA LYS A 486 -15.51 -5.90 -9.36
C LYS A 486 -15.26 -7.23 -10.07
N ILE A 487 -15.38 -7.23 -11.38
CA ILE A 487 -15.16 -8.39 -12.25
C ILE A 487 -14.57 -7.92 -13.59
N SER A 488 -13.68 -8.71 -14.19
CA SER A 488 -13.04 -8.38 -15.46
C SER A 488 -13.88 -8.83 -16.66
N PRO A 489 -13.69 -8.25 -17.86
CA PRO A 489 -14.35 -8.70 -19.08
C PRO A 489 -14.17 -10.19 -19.39
N ILE A 490 -12.97 -10.73 -19.13
CA ILE A 490 -12.69 -12.17 -19.27
C ILE A 490 -13.53 -12.98 -18.27
N GLU A 491 -13.55 -12.58 -17.00
CA GLU A 491 -14.31 -13.28 -15.97
C GLU A 491 -15.82 -13.21 -16.25
N GLN A 492 -16.34 -12.12 -16.83
CA GLN A 492 -17.74 -12.03 -17.27
C GLN A 492 -18.06 -13.11 -18.29
N VAL A 493 -17.21 -13.30 -19.31
CA VAL A 493 -17.37 -14.36 -20.33
C VAL A 493 -17.29 -15.75 -19.70
N GLN A 494 -16.33 -15.99 -18.80
CA GLN A 494 -16.19 -17.27 -18.09
C GLN A 494 -17.42 -17.58 -17.24
N THR A 495 -17.91 -16.59 -16.49
CA THR A 495 -19.08 -16.71 -15.61
C THR A 495 -20.35 -16.90 -16.43
N LEU A 496 -20.50 -16.22 -17.57
CA LEU A 496 -21.61 -16.44 -18.51
C LEU A 496 -21.58 -17.86 -19.10
N LYS A 497 -20.40 -18.41 -19.41
CA LYS A 497 -20.28 -19.80 -19.87
C LYS A 497 -20.72 -20.79 -18.79
N LYS A 498 -20.29 -20.57 -17.53
CA LYS A 498 -20.71 -21.39 -16.37
C LYS A 498 -22.22 -21.29 -16.14
N PHE A 499 -22.78 -20.08 -16.24
CA PHE A 499 -24.24 -19.83 -16.18
C PHE A 499 -24.98 -20.59 -17.28
N TYR A 500 -24.50 -20.48 -18.52
CA TYR A 500 -25.16 -21.08 -19.66
C TYR A 500 -25.18 -22.61 -19.61
N THR A 501 -24.07 -23.20 -19.19
CA THR A 501 -23.90 -24.66 -19.08
C THR A 501 -24.38 -25.21 -17.73
N ASN A 502 -24.90 -24.35 -16.85
CA ASN A 502 -25.27 -24.67 -15.47
C ASN A 502 -24.16 -25.39 -14.67
N GLN A 503 -22.90 -24.98 -14.88
CA GLN A 503 -21.76 -25.51 -14.10
C GLN A 503 -21.82 -25.14 -12.62
N PHE A 504 -22.71 -24.22 -12.23
CA PHE A 504 -22.97 -23.88 -10.83
C PHE A 504 -23.74 -24.97 -10.07
N GLY A 505 -24.45 -25.86 -10.77
CA GLY A 505 -25.27 -26.90 -10.14
C GLY A 505 -26.59 -26.40 -9.54
N PHE A 506 -27.15 -25.31 -10.09
CA PHE A 506 -28.42 -24.72 -9.66
C PHE A 506 -29.63 -25.39 -10.34
N ASP A 507 -30.86 -25.07 -9.94
CA ASP A 507 -32.07 -25.58 -10.61
C ASP A 507 -32.07 -25.14 -12.08
N GLU A 508 -32.04 -26.12 -12.99
CA GLU A 508 -32.01 -25.89 -14.44
C GLU A 508 -33.17 -25.00 -14.92
N LYS A 509 -34.33 -25.09 -14.27
CA LYS A 509 -35.48 -24.26 -14.60
C LYS A 509 -35.31 -22.81 -14.12
N ASN A 510 -34.55 -22.57 -13.05
CA ASN A 510 -34.19 -21.22 -12.62
C ASN A 510 -33.18 -20.61 -13.59
N ILE A 511 -32.17 -21.38 -14.01
CA ILE A 511 -31.24 -20.97 -15.08
C ILE A 511 -31.99 -20.57 -16.34
N GLN A 512 -32.91 -21.42 -16.82
CA GLN A 512 -33.68 -21.12 -18.04
C GLN A 512 -34.59 -19.90 -17.86
N PHE A 513 -35.17 -19.71 -16.67
CA PHE A 513 -36.00 -18.54 -16.39
C PHE A 513 -35.19 -17.24 -16.47
N VAL A 514 -33.97 -17.22 -15.91
CA VAL A 514 -33.07 -16.06 -16.01
C VAL A 514 -32.57 -15.85 -17.44
N LYS A 515 -32.22 -16.93 -18.18
CA LYS A 515 -31.86 -16.83 -19.61
C LYS A 515 -32.97 -16.18 -20.43
N ASN A 516 -34.22 -16.58 -20.21
CA ASN A 516 -35.37 -15.98 -20.90
C ASN A 516 -35.54 -14.50 -20.55
N ALA A 517 -35.26 -14.10 -19.30
CA ALA A 517 -35.34 -12.70 -18.87
C ALA A 517 -34.28 -11.78 -19.49
N ILE A 518 -33.20 -12.34 -20.05
CA ILE A 518 -32.15 -11.58 -20.76
C ILE A 518 -32.17 -11.82 -22.28
N LYS A 519 -33.19 -12.49 -22.82
CA LYS A 519 -33.37 -12.67 -24.26
C LYS A 519 -33.76 -11.33 -24.90
N LEU A 520 -33.02 -10.90 -25.91
CA LEU A 520 -33.23 -9.59 -26.54
C LEU A 520 -33.97 -9.68 -27.87
N GLU A 521 -33.40 -10.41 -28.83
CA GLU A 521 -33.92 -10.49 -30.19
C GLU A 521 -33.46 -11.78 -30.88
N THR A 522 -34.25 -12.24 -31.85
CA THR A 522 -33.92 -13.36 -32.75
C THR A 522 -33.94 -12.85 -34.19
N LYS A 523 -32.84 -13.03 -34.95
CA LYS A 523 -32.68 -12.66 -36.37
C LYS A 523 -31.98 -13.78 -37.13
N ASN A 524 -32.47 -14.14 -38.31
CA ASN A 524 -31.83 -15.11 -39.21
C ASN A 524 -31.32 -16.38 -38.49
N SER A 525 -32.18 -17.01 -37.68
CA SER A 525 -31.87 -18.19 -36.85
C SER A 525 -30.84 -17.98 -35.71
N SER A 526 -30.38 -16.75 -35.49
CA SER A 526 -29.51 -16.38 -34.37
C SER A 526 -30.30 -15.64 -33.29
N THR A 527 -30.13 -16.03 -32.03
CA THR A 527 -30.78 -15.36 -30.88
C THR A 527 -29.74 -14.69 -30.00
N LEU A 528 -29.89 -13.38 -29.81
CA LEU A 528 -29.06 -12.56 -28.93
C LEU A 528 -29.67 -12.48 -27.54
N TYR A 529 -28.86 -12.81 -26.55
CA TYR A 529 -29.13 -12.64 -25.13
C TYR A 529 -28.11 -11.66 -24.55
N GLY A 530 -28.52 -10.80 -23.64
CA GLY A 530 -27.56 -9.91 -22.99
C GLY A 530 -28.14 -8.97 -21.97
N LYS A 531 -27.24 -8.30 -21.27
CA LYS A 531 -27.56 -7.29 -20.26
C LYS A 531 -26.57 -6.13 -20.30
N THR A 532 -27.11 -4.92 -20.31
CA THR A 532 -26.31 -3.69 -20.17
C THR A 532 -25.96 -3.40 -18.71
N GLY A 533 -24.87 -2.65 -18.50
CA GLY A 533 -24.53 -2.01 -17.24
C GLY A 533 -23.97 -0.62 -17.46
N THR A 534 -24.43 0.36 -16.66
CA THR A 534 -23.89 1.72 -16.67
C THR A 534 -23.57 2.12 -15.24
N GLY A 535 -22.31 2.48 -15.01
CA GLY A 535 -21.79 3.09 -13.81
C GLY A 535 -21.83 4.60 -13.95
N THR A 536 -22.61 5.25 -13.08
CA THR A 536 -22.75 6.71 -13.07
C THR A 536 -22.19 7.25 -11.75
N VAL A 537 -21.18 8.11 -11.84
CA VAL A 537 -20.55 8.76 -10.69
C VAL A 537 -20.73 10.27 -10.83
N ASN A 538 -21.31 10.93 -9.83
CA ASN A 538 -21.57 12.37 -9.85
C ASN A 538 -22.26 12.83 -11.16
N TRP A 539 -23.29 12.09 -11.58
CA TRP A 539 -24.10 12.32 -12.78
C TRP A 539 -23.38 12.13 -14.13
N LYS A 540 -22.17 11.57 -14.11
CA LYS A 540 -21.37 11.27 -15.30
C LYS A 540 -21.30 9.77 -15.52
N ASN A 541 -21.50 9.32 -16.76
CA ASN A 541 -21.41 7.92 -17.11
C ASN A 541 -19.94 7.56 -17.35
N VAL A 542 -19.36 6.77 -16.44
CA VAL A 542 -17.92 6.50 -16.43
C VAL A 542 -17.54 5.09 -16.83
N ASN A 543 -18.49 4.16 -16.78
CA ASN A 543 -18.25 2.73 -16.97
C ASN A 543 -19.46 2.09 -17.66
N GLY A 544 -19.27 1.61 -18.89
CA GLY A 544 -20.29 0.98 -19.72
C GLY A 544 -20.01 -0.51 -19.95
N TRP A 545 -21.05 -1.32 -19.86
CA TRP A 545 -21.00 -2.76 -20.07
C TRP A 545 -22.10 -3.23 -21.01
N PHE A 546 -21.75 -4.19 -21.86
CA PHE A 546 -22.72 -5.09 -22.46
C PHE A 546 -22.14 -6.50 -22.51
N ILE A 547 -22.82 -7.44 -21.83
CA ILE A 547 -22.40 -8.83 -21.73
C ILE A 547 -23.53 -9.74 -22.18
N GLY A 548 -23.19 -10.93 -22.70
CA GLY A 548 -24.20 -11.86 -23.15
C GLY A 548 -23.68 -13.01 -23.98
N PHE A 549 -24.58 -13.62 -24.75
CA PHE A 549 -24.24 -14.67 -25.69
C PHE A 549 -25.19 -14.67 -26.89
N VAL A 550 -24.69 -15.19 -28.01
CA VAL A 550 -25.46 -15.44 -29.23
C VAL A 550 -25.57 -16.94 -29.43
N GLU A 551 -26.80 -17.44 -29.53
CA GLU A 551 -27.08 -18.81 -29.97
C GLU A 551 -27.34 -18.79 -31.47
N THR A 552 -26.59 -19.57 -32.23
CA THR A 552 -26.81 -19.83 -33.67
C THR A 552 -27.20 -21.29 -33.86
N ASP A 553 -27.58 -21.69 -35.06
CA ASP A 553 -27.95 -23.09 -35.35
C ASP A 553 -26.87 -24.12 -34.98
N ASN A 554 -25.59 -23.73 -35.07
CA ASN A 554 -24.47 -24.65 -34.90
C ASN A 554 -23.52 -24.28 -33.76
N ASN A 555 -23.53 -23.04 -33.26
CA ASN A 555 -22.53 -22.57 -32.30
C ASN A 555 -23.14 -21.59 -31.29
N THR A 556 -22.46 -21.44 -30.16
CA THR A 556 -22.76 -20.42 -29.16
C THR A 556 -21.53 -19.56 -28.94
N TYR A 557 -21.72 -18.24 -28.96
CA TYR A 557 -20.64 -17.26 -28.74
C TYR A 557 -20.93 -16.46 -27.48
N PHE A 558 -19.99 -16.43 -26.54
CA PHE A 558 -20.10 -15.61 -25.33
C PHE A 558 -19.30 -14.35 -25.48
N PHE A 559 -19.82 -13.20 -25.05
CA PHE A 559 -19.11 -11.93 -25.17
C PHE A 559 -19.23 -11.05 -23.93
N ALA A 560 -18.24 -10.17 -23.78
CA ALA A 560 -18.30 -9.04 -22.87
C ALA A 560 -17.57 -7.84 -23.49
N THR A 561 -18.25 -6.70 -23.50
CA THR A 561 -17.68 -5.41 -23.87
C THR A 561 -17.70 -4.51 -22.66
N ASN A 562 -16.55 -3.93 -22.35
CA ASN A 562 -16.43 -2.86 -21.36
C ASN A 562 -15.83 -1.61 -22.00
N ILE A 563 -16.38 -0.46 -21.64
CA ILE A 563 -15.87 0.86 -22.02
C ILE A 563 -15.80 1.78 -20.80
N GLU A 564 -14.76 2.59 -20.75
CA GLU A 564 -14.52 3.62 -19.73
C GLU A 564 -14.26 4.96 -20.41
N ASN A 565 -14.79 6.02 -19.83
CA ASN A 565 -14.63 7.41 -20.29
C ASN A 565 -14.98 8.35 -19.13
N ASP A 566 -14.52 9.60 -19.15
CA ASP A 566 -14.78 10.54 -18.05
C ASP A 566 -16.26 10.93 -17.90
N ASN A 567 -17.06 10.88 -18.99
CA ASN A 567 -18.43 11.41 -18.98
C ASN A 567 -19.48 10.59 -19.77
N HIS A 568 -19.08 9.82 -20.79
CA HIS A 568 -20.03 9.24 -21.77
C HIS A 568 -19.90 7.73 -21.99
N ALA A 569 -19.45 6.96 -20.99
CA ALA A 569 -19.38 5.50 -21.08
C ALA A 569 -20.65 4.84 -20.53
N SER A 570 -21.55 4.43 -21.42
CA SER A 570 -22.80 3.73 -21.07
C SER A 570 -22.88 2.33 -21.66
N GLY A 571 -23.73 1.49 -21.08
CA GLY A 571 -24.04 0.16 -21.54
C GLY A 571 -24.74 0.15 -22.89
N SER A 572 -25.53 1.17 -23.23
CA SER A 572 -26.05 1.33 -24.60
C SER A 572 -24.94 1.45 -25.64
N ILE A 573 -23.93 2.29 -25.38
CA ILE A 573 -22.80 2.47 -26.31
C ILE A 573 -21.97 1.18 -26.38
N ALA A 574 -21.73 0.52 -25.25
CA ALA A 574 -21.09 -0.81 -25.24
C ALA A 574 -21.88 -1.84 -26.07
N ALA A 575 -23.22 -1.78 -26.04
CA ALA A 575 -24.09 -2.67 -26.81
C ALA A 575 -24.03 -2.38 -28.31
N ASP A 576 -23.98 -1.11 -28.72
CA ASP A 576 -23.83 -0.70 -30.11
C ASP A 576 -22.47 -1.11 -30.70
N ILE A 577 -21.39 -0.94 -29.93
CA ILE A 577 -20.04 -1.43 -30.27
C ILE A 577 -20.08 -2.94 -30.46
N THR A 578 -20.65 -3.67 -29.48
CA THR A 578 -20.74 -5.14 -29.53
C THR A 578 -21.48 -5.62 -30.76
N LYS A 579 -22.64 -5.04 -31.05
CA LYS A 579 -23.44 -5.40 -32.22
C LYS A 579 -22.70 -5.16 -33.52
N SER A 580 -22.00 -4.03 -33.64
CA SER A 580 -21.21 -3.71 -34.82
C SER A 580 -20.11 -4.75 -35.04
N ILE A 581 -19.42 -5.17 -33.97
CA ILE A 581 -18.40 -6.22 -34.01
C ILE A 581 -19.02 -7.58 -34.38
N LEU A 582 -20.11 -7.98 -33.73
CA LEU A 582 -20.77 -9.27 -34.00
C LEU A 582 -21.31 -9.37 -35.44
N HIS A 583 -21.88 -8.27 -35.95
CA HIS A 583 -22.34 -8.17 -37.34
C HIS A 583 -21.18 -8.26 -38.33
N ASN A 584 -20.09 -7.53 -38.09
CA ASN A 584 -18.90 -7.61 -38.94
C ASN A 584 -18.27 -9.02 -38.95
N LYS A 585 -18.35 -9.75 -37.83
CA LYS A 585 -17.92 -11.15 -37.72
C LYS A 585 -18.90 -12.15 -38.32
N GLY A 586 -20.08 -11.73 -38.79
CA GLY A 586 -21.12 -12.60 -39.32
C GLY A 586 -21.75 -13.53 -38.28
N ILE A 587 -21.71 -13.14 -36.99
CA ILE A 587 -22.27 -13.91 -35.87
C ILE A 587 -23.73 -13.54 -35.61
N TYR A 588 -24.09 -12.26 -35.77
CA TYR A 588 -25.40 -11.72 -35.41
C TYR A 588 -25.90 -10.63 -36.34
#